data_AF-A0A836WGL8-F1
#
_entry.id   AF-A0A836WGL8-F1
#
_cell.length_a   1.000
_cell.length_b   1.000
_cell.length_c   1.000
_cell.angle_alpha   90.00
_cell.angle_beta   90.00
_cell.angle_gamma   90.00
#
_symmetry.space_group_name_H-M   'P 1'
#
loop_
_entity.id
_entity.type
_entity.pdbx_description
1 polymer ?
#
loop_
_entity_poly.entity_id
_entity_poly.type
_entity_poly.pdbx_seq_one_letter_code
_entity_poly.pdbx_strand_id
1 'polypeptide(L)' 'MATRADLTNDIIKATEDQQKLMEQRKFLLGSKNNDEQLIAFRMTTQIMKYEDFIRDTEKQLRTMD' A
#
# COMPACT_ATOMS: atom_id res chain seq x y z
N MET A 1 -19.95 11.92 -5.75
CA MET A 1 -19.09 10.89 -6.37
C MET A 1 -17.66 11.41 -6.35
N ALA A 2 -16.68 10.55 -6.11
CA ALA A 2 -15.28 10.91 -6.35
C ALA A 2 -15.09 11.20 -7.85
N THR A 3 -14.31 12.23 -8.18
CA THR A 3 -13.95 12.56 -9.56
C THR A 3 -12.78 11.68 -10.03
N ARG A 4 -12.52 11.62 -11.34
CA ARG A 4 -11.31 10.93 -11.85
C ARG A 4 -10.03 11.50 -11.26
N ALA A 5 -9.99 12.82 -11.03
CA ALA A 5 -8.85 13.48 -10.41
C ALA A 5 -8.65 13.04 -8.96
N ASP A 6 -9.74 12.90 -8.19
CA ASP A 6 -9.68 12.41 -6.80
C ASP A 6 -9.11 10.99 -6.76
N LEU A 7 -9.64 10.07 -7.57
CA LEU A 7 -9.16 8.68 -7.61
C LEU A 7 -7.71 8.56 -8.08
N THR A 8 -7.29 9.42 -9.01
CA THR A 8 -5.88 9.46 -9.46
C THR A 8 -4.96 9.91 -8.33
N ASN A 9 -5.34 10.96 -7.59
CA ASN A 9 -4.58 11.44 -6.44
C ASN A 9 -4.54 10.40 -5.31
N ASP A 10 -5.64 9.68 -5.08
CA ASP A 10 -5.71 8.60 -4.10
C ASP A 10 -4.74 7.46 -4.45
N ILE A 11 -4.64 7.07 -5.73
CA ILE A 11 -3.66 6.08 -6.18
C ILE A 11 -2.23 6.58 -5.95
N ILE A 12 -1.92 7.81 -6.32
CA ILE A 12 -0.57 8.38 -6.15
C ILE A 12 -0.17 8.34 -4.67
N LYS A 13 -1.04 8.85 -3.79
CA LYS A 13 -0.78 8.89 -2.35
C LYS A 13 -0.65 7.49 -1.74
N ALA A 14 -1.55 6.57 -2.10
CA ALA A 14 -1.48 5.18 -1.64
C ALA A 14 -0.18 4.49 -2.09
N THR A 15 0.26 4.76 -3.31
CA THR A 15 1.52 4.21 -3.86
C THR A 15 2.74 4.75 -3.10
N GLU A 16 2.77 6.06 -2.81
CA GLU A 16 3.85 6.67 -2.02
C GLU A 16 3.93 6.08 -0.60
N ASP A 17 2.78 5.92 0.06
CA ASP A 17 2.74 5.37 1.41
C ASP A 17 3.07 3.87 1.44
N GLN A 18 2.61 3.11 0.44
CA GLN A 18 3.00 1.71 0.25
C GLN A 18 4.52 1.57 0.09
N GLN A 19 5.14 2.42 -0.75
CA GLN A 19 6.57 2.40 -1.00
C GLN A 19 7.38 2.71 0.26
N LYS A 20 6.98 3.71 1.06
CA LYS A 20 7.62 4.02 2.35
C LYS A 20 7.58 2.81 3.29
N LEU A 21 6.44 2.11 3.36
CA LEU A 21 6.32 0.91 4.18
C LEU A 21 7.20 -0.24 3.66
N MET A 22 7.32 -0.41 2.35
CA MET A 22 8.21 -1.41 1.76
C MET A 22 9.67 -1.13 2.09
N GLU A 23 10.09 0.14 2.03
CA GLU A 23 11.44 0.58 2.40
C GLU A 23 11.73 0.33 3.88
N GLN A 24 10.80 0.68 4.77
CA GLN A 24 10.93 0.40 6.20
C GLN A 24 10.98 -1.10 6.49
N ARG A 25 10.06 -1.89 5.90
CA ARG A 25 9.99 -3.34 6.05
C ARG A 25 11.30 -4.02 5.64
N LYS A 26 11.95 -3.52 4.58
CA LYS A 26 13.19 -4.11 4.04
C LYS A 26 14.26 -4.32 5.11
N PHE A 27 14.41 -3.38 6.03
CA PHE A 27 15.40 -3.47 7.13
C PHE A 27 15.06 -4.53 8.18
N LEU A 28 13.80 -4.95 8.26
CA LEU A 28 13.33 -5.95 9.22
C LEU A 28 13.35 -7.37 8.63
N LEU A 29 13.54 -7.51 7.31
CA LEU A 29 13.53 -8.81 6.65
C LEU A 29 14.74 -9.65 7.07
N GLY A 30 14.48 -10.91 7.42
CA GLY A 30 15.52 -11.85 7.83
C GLY A 30 16.01 -11.67 9.26
N SER A 31 15.46 -10.72 10.03
CA SER A 31 15.73 -10.62 11.45
C SER A 31 15.32 -11.91 12.18
N LYS A 32 16.12 -12.31 13.17
CA LYS A 32 15.82 -13.40 14.10
C LYS A 32 15.13 -12.91 15.39
N ASN A 33 15.01 -11.59 15.56
CA ASN A 33 14.29 -11.00 16.68
C ASN A 33 12.77 -11.11 16.45
N ASN A 34 12.06 -11.68 17.41
CA ASN A 34 10.62 -11.95 17.31
C ASN A 34 9.76 -10.67 17.19
N ASP A 35 10.13 -9.60 17.87
CA ASP A 35 9.40 -8.33 17.81
C ASP A 35 9.59 -7.67 16.44
N GLU A 36 10.81 -7.68 15.91
CA GLU A 36 11.10 -7.19 14.56
C GLU A 36 10.37 -8.02 13.49
N GLN A 37 10.29 -9.35 13.65
CA GLN A 37 9.49 -10.22 12.78
C GLN A 37 8.00 -9.87 12.82
N LEU A 38 7.45 -9.63 14.02
CA LEU A 38 6.06 -9.22 14.17
C LEU A 38 5.78 -7.85 13.53
N ILE A 39 6.72 -6.90 13.66
CA ILE A 39 6.63 -5.59 12.98
C ILE A 39 6.68 -5.79 11.46
N ALA A 40 7.62 -6.58 10.94
CA ALA A 40 7.72 -6.88 9.52
C ALA A 40 6.43 -7.53 8.98
N PHE A 41 5.83 -8.44 9.74
CA PHE A 41 4.55 -9.05 9.40
C PHE A 41 3.43 -8.01 9.33
N ARG A 42 3.29 -7.15 10.35
CA ARG A 42 2.28 -6.08 10.35
C ARG A 42 2.46 -5.12 9.17
N MET A 43 3.69 -4.72 8.86
CA MET A 43 4.00 -3.89 7.69
C MET A 43 3.61 -4.60 6.39
N THR A 44 3.89 -5.90 6.27
CA THR A 44 3.48 -6.72 5.11
C THR A 44 1.96 -6.65 4.90
N THR A 45 1.18 -6.85 5.96
CA THR A 45 -0.29 -6.78 5.89
C THR A 45 -0.79 -5.41 5.46
N GLN A 46 -0.15 -4.32 5.90
CA GLN A 46 -0.54 -2.98 5.47
C GLN A 46 -0.17 -2.71 4.00
N ILE A 47 1.00 -3.15 3.55
CA ILE A 47 1.43 -3.07 2.15
C ILE A 47 0.41 -3.76 1.23
N MET A 48 -0.06 -4.94 1.61
CA MET A 48 -1.09 -5.68 0.84
C MET A 48 -2.42 -4.93 0.79
N LYS A 49 -2.83 -4.27 1.87
CA LYS A 49 -4.05 -3.44 1.86
C LYS A 49 -3.95 -2.26 0.91
N TYR A 50 -2.78 -1.62 0.83
CA TYR A 50 -2.54 -0.58 -0.17
C TYR A 50 -2.58 -1.14 -1.60
N GLU A 51 -2.04 -2.34 -1.83
CA GLU A 51 -2.10 -2.99 -3.14
C GLU A 51 -3.54 -3.27 -3.58
N ASP A 52 -4.36 -3.80 -2.69
CA ASP A 52 -5.79 -4.02 -2.93
C ASP A 52 -6.52 -2.71 -3.22
N PHE A 53 -6.27 -1.66 -2.42
CA PHE A 53 -6.87 -0.34 -2.61
C PHE A 53 -6.49 0.28 -3.96
N ILE A 54 -5.21 0.26 -4.33
CA ILE A 54 -4.72 0.79 -5.61
C ILE A 54 -5.41 0.04 -6.76
N ARG A 55 -5.39 -1.29 -6.73
CA ARG A 55 -6.01 -2.14 -7.76
C ARG A 55 -7.49 -1.84 -7.92
N ASP A 56 -8.23 -1.72 -6.82
CA ASP A 56 -9.68 -1.53 -6.89
C ASP A 56 -10.03 -0.09 -7.32
N THR A 57 -9.23 0.90 -6.92
CA THR A 57 -9.33 2.29 -7.41
C THR A 57 -9.02 2.40 -8.91
N GLU A 58 -8.00 1.67 -9.40
CA GLU A 58 -7.70 1.58 -10.84
C GLU A 58 -8.85 0.97 -11.63
N LYS A 59 -9.50 -0.09 -11.11
CA LYS A 59 -10.69 -0.67 -11.75
C LYS A 59 -11.82 0.35 -11.83
N GLN A 60 -12.07 1.09 -10.76
CA GLN A 60 -13.09 2.13 -10.75
C GLN A 60 -12.82 3.20 -11.82
N LEU A 61 -11.58 3.69 -11.93
CA LEU A 61 -11.17 4.66 -12.96
C LEU A 61 -11.41 4.17 -14.39
N ARG A 62 -11.28 2.87 -14.66
CA ARG A 62 -11.55 2.29 -15.99
C ARG A 62 -13.04 2.22 -16.32
N THR A 63 -13.90 2.15 -15.31
CA THR A 63 -15.36 2.08 -15.47
C THR A 63 -16.06 3.43 -15.37
N MET A 64 -15.34 4.49 -15.00
CA MET A 64 -15.88 5.84 -15.02
C MET A 64 -15.90 6.36 -16.46
N ASP A 65 -17.10 6.76 -16.91
CA ASP A 65 -17.31 7.47 -18.17
C ASP A 65 -16.72 8.88 -18.13
#